data_AF-A0A536DTA3-F1
#
_entry.id   AF-A0A536DTA3-F1
#
_cell.length_a   1.000
_cell.length_b   1.000
_cell.length_c   1.000
_cell.angle_alpha   90.00
_cell.angle_beta   90.00
_cell.angle_gamma   90.00
#
_symmetry.space_group_name_H-M   'P 1'
#
loop_
_entity.id
_entity.type
_entity.pdbx_description
1 polymer ?
#
loop_
_entity_poly.entity_id
_entity_poly.type
_entity_poly.pdbx_seq_one_letter_code
_entity_poly.pdbx_strand_id
1 'polypeptide(L)'
;MNCPLVATAGFAYMRFHGPGARYRGKYTDRMLEEWADRLSKLARELDEVYVYFNNDAFGHAVKNAITLGRLLGVSTSTGVAAVTAN
;
A
#
# COMPACT_ATOMS: atom_id res chain seq x y z
N MET A 1 -4.34 -21.32 2.29
CA MET A 1 -5.12 -20.34 3.09
C MET A 1 -5.88 -19.47 2.12
N ASN A 2 -7.21 -19.61 2.05
CA ASN A 2 -8.06 -18.80 1.17
C ASN A 2 -8.73 -17.73 2.03
N CYS A 3 -8.00 -16.66 2.34
CA CYS A 3 -8.54 -15.53 3.09
C CYS A 3 -9.15 -14.54 2.09
N PRO A 4 -10.47 -14.34 2.10
CA PRO A 4 -11.11 -13.40 1.18
C PRO A 4 -10.72 -11.97 1.59
N LEU A 5 -10.47 -11.13 0.58
CA LEU A 5 -10.20 -9.71 0.80
C LEU A 5 -11.55 -8.99 0.97
N VAL A 6 -11.95 -8.78 2.22
CA VAL A 6 -13.24 -8.17 2.60
C VAL A 6 -12.97 -7.03 3.57
N ALA A 7 -13.64 -5.90 3.36
CA ALA A 7 -13.64 -4.80 4.30
C ALA A 7 -14.81 -4.93 5.28
N THR A 8 -14.56 -4.62 6.54
CA THR A 8 -15.56 -4.73 7.63
C THR A 8 -16.03 -3.35 8.12
N ALA A 9 -15.66 -2.28 7.43
CA ALA A 9 -16.00 -0.90 7.71
C ALA A 9 -16.08 -0.13 6.37
N GLY A 10 -16.48 1.16 6.42
CA GLY A 10 -16.43 2.05 5.25
C GLY A 10 -15.02 2.35 4.73
N PHE A 11 -13.98 1.83 5.39
CA PHE A 11 -12.59 1.95 4.96
C PHE A 11 -11.84 0.62 5.09
N ALA A 12 -10.71 0.52 4.38
CA ALA A 12 -9.77 -0.59 4.54
C ALA A 12 -8.39 -0.10 4.98
N TYR A 13 -7.69 -0.93 5.75
CA TYR A 13 -6.32 -0.68 6.20
C TYR A 13 -5.45 -1.91 5.95
N MET A 14 -4.38 -1.76 5.17
CA MET A 14 -3.52 -2.87 4.74
C MET A 14 -2.05 -2.60 5.04
N ARG A 15 -1.37 -3.59 5.63
CA ARG A 15 0.07 -3.55 5.92
C ARG A 15 0.83 -4.64 5.16
N PHE A 16 1.79 -4.20 4.36
CA PHE A 16 2.66 -5.06 3.56
C PHE A 16 3.97 -5.33 4.32
N HIS A 17 4.20 -6.59 4.69
CA HIS A 17 5.36 -7.00 5.47
C HIS A 17 6.52 -7.55 4.62
N GLY A 18 6.41 -7.55 3.29
CA GLY A 18 7.43 -8.11 2.40
C GLY A 18 7.07 -9.51 1.89
N PRO A 19 7.59 -9.90 0.71
CA PRO A 19 7.32 -11.21 0.13
C PRO A 19 8.12 -12.31 0.85
N GLY A 20 7.41 -13.34 1.35
CA GLY A 20 8.01 -14.56 1.88
C GLY A 20 8.56 -14.49 3.32
N ALA A 21 9.34 -13.47 3.66
CA ALA A 21 9.88 -13.26 5.01
C ALA A 21 9.35 -11.96 5.62
N ARG A 22 9.00 -11.99 6.92
CA ARG A 22 8.54 -10.78 7.61
C ARG A 22 9.63 -9.71 7.59
N TYR A 23 9.22 -8.50 7.20
CA TYR A 23 9.97 -7.24 7.20
C TYR A 23 11.13 -7.17 6.20
N ARG A 24 11.21 -8.09 5.23
CA ARG A 24 12.29 -8.10 4.22
C ARG A 24 11.76 -8.50 2.85
N GLY A 25 12.53 -8.15 1.82
CA GLY A 25 12.24 -8.49 0.43
C GLY A 25 11.55 -7.36 -0.34
N LYS A 26 11.91 -7.24 -1.62
CA LYS A 26 11.33 -6.29 -2.56
C LYS A 26 10.15 -6.96 -3.27
N TYR A 27 8.99 -6.31 -3.29
CA TYR A 27 7.90 -6.76 -4.15
C TYR A 27 8.34 -6.58 -5.61
N THR A 28 8.07 -7.57 -6.45
CA THR A 28 8.25 -7.41 -7.89
C THR A 28 7.14 -6.54 -8.45
N ASP A 29 7.36 -5.93 -9.60
CA ASP A 29 6.35 -5.07 -10.25
C ASP A 29 5.06 -5.86 -10.52
N ARG A 30 5.17 -7.12 -10.99
CA ARG A 30 4.03 -8.03 -11.14
C ARG A 30 3.24 -8.24 -9.83
N MET A 31 3.92 -8.42 -8.70
CA MET A 31 3.22 -8.57 -7.42
C MET A 31 2.48 -7.28 -7.05
N LEU A 32 3.07 -6.12 -7.33
CA LEU A 32 2.44 -4.83 -7.08
C LEU A 32 1.25 -4.58 -8.03
N GLU A 33 1.32 -5.03 -9.28
CA GLU A 33 0.20 -5.01 -10.24
C GLU A 33 -0.97 -5.86 -9.75
N GLU A 34 -0.71 -7.09 -9.30
CA GLU A 34 -1.72 -7.97 -8.72
C GLU A 34 -2.38 -7.33 -7.48
N TRP A 35 -1.61 -6.64 -6.65
CA TRP A 35 -2.15 -5.89 -5.52
C TRP A 35 -2.92 -4.63 -5.95
N ALA A 36 -2.47 -3.92 -6.97
CA ALA A 36 -3.16 -2.75 -7.51
C ALA A 36 -4.56 -3.11 -8.01
N ASP A 37 -4.70 -4.21 -8.76
CA ASP A 37 -6.01 -4.70 -9.22
C ASP A 37 -6.94 -5.05 -8.03
N ARG A 38 -6.41 -5.78 -7.04
CA ARG A 38 -7.19 -6.17 -5.85
C ARG A 38 -7.64 -4.96 -5.03
N LEU A 39 -6.75 -3.99 -4.80
CA LEU A 39 -7.06 -2.77 -4.07
C LEU A 39 -8.03 -1.88 -4.85
N SER A 40 -7.89 -1.79 -6.17
CA SER A 40 -8.82 -1.03 -7.02
C SER A 40 -10.23 -1.60 -6.98
N LYS A 41 -10.36 -2.92 -6.93
CA LYS A 41 -11.67 -3.59 -6.76
C LYS A 41 -12.25 -3.30 -5.38
N LEU A 42 -11.43 -3.45 -4.33
CA LEU A 42 -11.86 -3.21 -2.95
C LEU A 42 -12.30 -1.75 -2.74
N ALA A 43 -11.57 -0.79 -3.31
CA ALA A 43 -11.84 0.64 -3.17
C ALA A 43 -13.16 1.10 -3.80
N ARG A 44 -13.80 0.30 -4.69
CA ARG A 44 -15.10 0.66 -5.28
C ARG A 44 -16.25 0.63 -4.28
N GLU A 45 -16.08 -0.08 -3.18
CA GLU A 45 -17.11 -0.31 -2.16
C GLU A 45 -16.80 0.45 -0.86
N LEU A 46 -15.75 1.29 -0.85
CA LEU A 46 -15.23 1.94 0.34
C LEU A 46 -15.02 3.43 0.11
N ASP A 47 -15.12 4.19 1.20
CA ASP A 47 -14.79 5.61 1.22
C ASP A 47 -13.28 5.81 1.07
N GLU A 48 -12.49 4.98 1.77
CA GLU A 48 -11.04 5.16 1.85
C GLU A 48 -10.27 3.83 1.97
N VAL A 49 -9.06 3.79 1.40
CA VAL A 49 -8.14 2.66 1.51
C VAL A 49 -6.76 3.14 1.91
N TYR A 50 -6.29 2.67 3.06
CA TYR A 50 -5.00 3.01 3.63
C TYR A 50 -4.01 1.85 3.42
N VAL A 51 -2.86 2.15 2.80
CA VAL A 51 -1.82 1.15 2.51
C VAL A 51 -0.48 1.57 3.10
N TYR A 52 0.11 0.68 3.92
CA TYR A 52 1.40 0.90 4.56
C TYR A 52 2.40 -0.21 4.21
N PHE A 53 3.58 0.16 3.74
CA PHE A 53 4.69 -0.76 3.52
C PHE A 53 5.62 -0.78 4.73
N ASN A 54 5.88 -1.97 5.27
CA ASN A 54 6.73 -2.21 6.44
C ASN A 54 7.87 -3.20 6.13
N ASN A 55 8.29 -3.27 4.86
CA ASN A 55 9.43 -4.03 4.38
C ASN A 55 10.59 -3.08 4.04
N ASP A 56 11.00 -2.30 5.03
CA ASP A 56 11.94 -1.19 4.92
C ASP A 56 13.41 -1.62 4.88
N ALA A 57 13.71 -2.91 5.04
CA ALA A 57 15.03 -3.43 4.75
C ALA A 57 15.50 -2.97 3.35
N PHE A 58 16.67 -2.34 3.29
CA PHE A 58 17.27 -1.77 2.08
C PHE A 58 16.42 -0.69 1.36
N GLY A 59 15.50 -0.03 2.08
CA GLY A 59 14.66 1.04 1.52
C GLY A 59 13.60 0.56 0.52
N HIS A 60 13.23 -0.72 0.57
CA HIS A 60 12.24 -1.28 -0.36
C HIS A 60 10.83 -0.73 -0.12
N ALA A 61 10.44 -0.49 1.13
CA ALA A 61 9.12 0.04 1.48
C ALA A 61 8.74 1.30 0.66
N VAL A 62 9.61 2.31 0.63
CA VAL A 62 9.38 3.56 -0.11
C VAL A 62 9.25 3.30 -1.61
N LYS A 63 10.15 2.49 -2.18
CA LYS A 63 10.12 2.15 -3.61
C LYS A 63 8.82 1.43 -3.99
N ASN A 64 8.38 0.47 -3.17
CA ASN A 64 7.14 -0.26 -3.42
C ASN A 64 5.91 0.64 -3.27
N ALA A 65 5.90 1.54 -2.29
CA ALA A 65 4.82 2.52 -2.09
C ALA A 65 4.68 3.45 -3.30
N ILE A 66 5.80 3.97 -3.83
CA ILE A 66 5.80 4.82 -5.02
C ILE A 66 5.31 4.04 -6.25
N THR A 67 5.81 2.82 -6.46
CA THR A 67 5.38 2.00 -7.60
C THR A 67 3.89 1.66 -7.51
N LEU A 68 3.40 1.23 -6.34
CA LEU A 68 1.98 0.93 -6.15
C LEU A 68 1.11 2.18 -6.31
N GLY A 69 1.53 3.32 -5.76
CA GLY A 69 0.83 4.59 -5.93
C GLY A 69 0.70 4.99 -7.40
N ARG A 70 1.77 4.81 -8.20
CA ARG A 70 1.72 5.04 -9.66
C ARG A 70 0.73 4.11 -10.37
N LEU A 71 0.75 2.82 -10.04
CA LEU A 71 -0.18 1.83 -10.62
C LEU A 71 -1.64 2.15 -10.30
N LEU A 72 -1.90 2.70 -9.11
CA LEU A 72 -3.23 3.12 -8.66
C LEU A 72 -3.62 4.53 -9.14
N GLY A 73 -2.73 5.27 -9.82
CA GLY A 73 -2.99 6.65 -10.23
C GLY A 73 -3.06 7.65 -9.07
N VAL A 74 -2.51 7.30 -7.90
CA VAL A 74 -2.49 8.19 -6.73
C VAL A 74 -1.55 9.36 -7.02
N SER A 75 -2.11 10.57 -7.03
CA SER A 75 -1.33 11.79 -7.12
C SER A 75 -0.52 11.94 -5.83
N THR A 76 0.81 12.10 -5.95
CA THR A 76 1.67 12.29 -4.77
C THR A 76 1.42 13.66 -4.16
N SER A 77 0.57 13.75 -3.14
CA SER A 77 0.63 14.86 -2.20
C SER A 77 1.80 14.58 -1.27
N THR A 78 2.90 15.32 -1.42
CA THR A 78 4.01 15.23 -0.49
C THR A 78 3.52 15.72 0.87
N GLY A 79 3.18 14.79 1.76
CA GLY A 79 2.93 15.06 3.17
C GLY A 79 4.21 15.45 3.88
N VAL A 80 4.67 16.68 3.66
CA VAL A 80 5.39 17.44 4.68
C VAL A 80 4.50 18.63 4.99
N ALA A 81 3.50 18.42 5.85
CA ALA A 81 2.95 19.53 6.59
C ALA A 81 4.11 20.05 7.43
N ALA A 82 4.71 21.16 7.01
CA ALA A 82 5.63 21.91 7.83
C ALA A 82 4.95 22.10 9.20
N VAL A 83 5.58 21.55 10.24
CA VAL A 83 5.30 21.94 11.61
C VAL A 83 5.52 23.45 11.63
N THR A 84 4.42 24.19 11.58
CA THR A 84 4.47 25.63 11.83
C THR A 84 4.58 25.73 13.34
N ALA A 85 5.80 25.99 13.81
CA ALA A 85 6.02 26.38 15.19
C ALA A 85 5.27 27.69 15.43
N ASN A 86 4.33 27.67 16.39
CA ASN A 86 3.84 28.89 17.02
C ASN A 86 4.90 29.45 17.96
#